data_AF-A0A2N9HMB4-F1
#
_entry.id   AF-A0A2N9HMB4-F1
#
_cell.length_a   1.000
_cell.length_b   1.000
_cell.length_c   1.000
_cell.angle_alpha   90.00
_cell.angle_beta   90.00
_cell.angle_gamma   90.00
#
_symmetry.space_group_name_H-M   'P 1'
#
loop_
_entity.id
_entity.type
_entity.pdbx_description
1 polymer ?
#
loop_
_entity_poly.entity_id
_entity_poly.type
_entity_poly.pdbx_seq_one_letter_code
_entity_poly.pdbx_strand_id
1 'polypeptide(L)'
;MGVAHRLEKIQRDFLWGGLGEEFKFHLVNWKQICTPIRSGGLGIRNLVLFNQALLGKWLWRFATEKRALWRRIIVLKYGSLGGDWCSCSVSGPYGVSLWKSISRGWADFSRFISYKVGDGSSINFWTDNWCGVSPLKLQFPDLYRMARFKNALVRDMLVFQGSNISWDVSQEEADSICWFPSSHKMFEVNSYYKLLQPEAAQSFPWKKVWRSRAPSKVNFFIWTAALGKILTTDNLRKRRLYVLDWCGMCKRDGESVDHLLLHCLLAQEIWDLAFSMFGVVWVMPRRVMDLLHCWPKLNRQTVGEIWGLIPHCIMWCLWRERNARCFEGCEMSIQDLKKFVLNTIWEWAAAQGLVSGYSLSILACEVAGSDHIKFLIETPLLASIDLACLARRLILACEVAEVVKAAQGWVPVFLDGGEYATVRAASAAGTIMVYKNRHVVAHLVRRAERAGFKAIALTVDTPRLGRREADIKNRFTLPPFLTLKNFEGLDLGKMDEVSDNWDCTTLSLSLLWLQTRLAVEAGAAGIIVSNHGARQLDYVVKAALGWVHVFLDGGVCRGTDVFKALALELRAYS
;
A
#
# COMPACT_ATOMS: atom_id res chain seq x y z
N MET A 1 9.83 24.53 19.89
CA MET A 1 9.33 23.40 19.06
C MET A 1 8.92 22.25 19.98
N GLY A 2 7.63 21.96 20.10
CA GLY A 2 7.10 20.94 21.03
C GLY A 2 7.39 19.50 20.57
N VAL A 3 7.33 18.54 21.51
CA VAL A 3 7.58 17.09 21.26
C VAL A 3 6.69 16.55 20.13
N ALA A 4 5.41 16.92 20.09
CA ALA A 4 4.48 16.52 19.04
C ALA A 4 4.97 16.92 17.64
N HIS A 5 5.51 18.13 17.48
CA HIS A 5 6.01 18.60 16.18
C HIS A 5 7.25 17.82 15.72
N ARG A 6 8.12 17.40 16.65
CA ARG A 6 9.27 16.54 16.33
C ARG A 6 8.82 15.16 15.86
N LEU A 7 7.84 14.56 16.54
CA LEU A 7 7.26 13.27 16.15
C LEU A 7 6.54 13.35 14.80
N GLU A 8 5.72 14.38 14.58
CA GLU A 8 5.07 14.60 13.28
C GLU A 8 6.10 14.82 12.17
N LYS A 9 7.23 15.49 12.44
CA LYS A 9 8.32 15.61 11.48
C LYS A 9 8.85 14.23 11.08
N ILE A 10 9.20 13.38 12.04
CA ILE A 10 9.68 12.00 11.76
C ILE A 10 8.65 11.21 10.95
N GLN A 11 7.36 11.30 11.29
CA GLN A 11 6.30 10.60 10.56
C GLN A 11 6.13 11.11 9.12
N ARG A 12 6.24 12.43 8.91
CA ARG A 12 6.21 13.04 7.56
C ARG A 12 7.40 12.60 6.73
N ASP A 13 8.58 12.70 7.32
CA ASP A 13 9.85 12.38 6.67
C ASP A 13 9.90 10.88 6.35
N PHE A 14 9.32 10.01 7.19
CA PHE A 14 9.17 8.59 6.87
C PHE A 14 8.17 8.34 5.73
N LEU A 15 7.02 9.03 5.72
CA LEU A 15 5.99 8.83 4.70
C LEU A 15 6.43 9.30 3.31
N TRP A 16 7.12 10.44 3.25
CA TRP A 16 7.51 11.08 1.99
C TRP A 16 8.98 10.86 1.62
N GLY A 17 9.83 10.62 2.61
CA GLY A 17 11.24 10.29 2.40
C GLY A 17 11.42 8.86 1.89
N GLY A 18 12.57 8.63 1.25
CA GLY A 18 13.06 7.28 0.96
C GLY A 18 14.23 6.92 1.87
N LEU A 19 14.84 5.77 1.62
CA LEU A 19 16.12 5.39 2.24
C LEU A 19 17.33 6.16 1.66
N GLY A 20 17.12 7.00 0.64
CA GLY A 20 18.18 7.81 0.01
C GLY A 20 18.20 9.25 0.52
N GLU A 21 19.32 9.94 0.28
CA GLU A 21 19.54 11.34 0.66
C GLU A 21 18.86 12.35 -0.29
N GLU A 22 18.24 11.88 -1.36
CA GLU A 22 17.57 12.74 -2.34
C GLU A 22 16.34 13.43 -1.74
N PHE A 23 16.23 14.73 -2.05
CA PHE A 23 15.07 15.52 -1.67
C PHE A 23 13.78 14.99 -2.31
N LYS A 24 12.74 14.76 -1.49
CA LYS A 24 11.42 14.34 -1.95
C LYS A 24 10.34 15.34 -1.55
N PHE A 25 9.44 15.64 -2.49
CA PHE A 25 8.31 16.52 -2.24
C PHE A 25 7.26 15.84 -1.35
N HIS A 26 6.84 16.54 -0.29
CA HIS A 26 5.61 16.18 0.41
C HIS A 26 4.42 16.52 -0.48
N LEU A 27 3.76 15.51 -1.05
CA LEU A 27 2.71 15.72 -2.06
C LEU A 27 1.42 16.25 -1.44
N VAL A 28 1.02 15.64 -0.32
CA VAL A 28 -0.20 15.98 0.43
C VAL A 28 0.17 16.64 1.75
N ASN A 29 -0.56 17.68 2.15
CA ASN A 29 -0.29 18.35 3.42
C ASN A 29 -0.61 17.42 4.61
N TRP A 30 0.09 17.64 5.74
CA TRP A 30 -0.03 16.74 6.90
C TRP A 30 -1.43 16.74 7.52
N LYS A 31 -2.11 17.89 7.53
CA LYS A 31 -3.47 18.01 8.05
C LYS A 31 -4.44 17.09 7.30
N GLN A 32 -4.37 17.06 5.97
CA GLN A 32 -5.14 16.18 5.10
C GLN A 32 -4.79 14.71 5.34
N ILE A 33 -3.50 14.37 5.48
CA ILE A 33 -3.06 13.00 5.78
C ILE A 33 -3.69 12.48 7.08
N CYS A 34 -3.80 13.34 8.10
CA CYS A 34 -4.39 12.98 9.38
C CYS A 34 -5.92 12.83 9.37
N THR A 35 -6.60 13.24 8.30
CA THR A 35 -8.05 13.04 8.19
C THR A 35 -8.37 11.55 7.98
N PRO A 36 -9.61 11.11 8.28
CA PRO A 36 -10.04 9.75 8.00
C PRO A 36 -9.88 9.37 6.51
N ILE A 37 -9.70 8.08 6.25
CA ILE A 37 -9.63 7.53 4.88
C ILE A 37 -10.86 7.92 4.04
N ARG A 38 -12.03 8.01 4.68
CA ARG A 38 -13.31 8.40 4.05
C ARG A 38 -13.34 9.86 3.59
N SER A 39 -12.43 10.68 4.09
CA SER A 39 -12.28 12.12 3.82
C SER A 39 -11.05 12.41 2.96
N GLY A 40 -10.41 11.37 2.40
CA GLY A 40 -9.23 11.48 1.55
C GLY A 40 -7.91 11.59 2.31
N GLY A 41 -7.87 11.31 3.62
CA GLY A 41 -6.63 11.15 4.37
C GLY A 41 -6.14 9.70 4.42
N LEU A 42 -5.14 9.45 5.26
CA LEU A 42 -4.61 8.10 5.56
C LEU A 42 -5.05 7.61 6.94
N GLY A 43 -5.78 8.41 7.72
CA GLY A 43 -6.21 8.06 9.07
C GLY A 43 -5.09 8.06 10.11
N ILE A 44 -3.94 8.68 9.80
CA ILE A 44 -2.85 8.86 10.77
C ILE A 44 -3.33 9.80 11.89
N ARG A 45 -3.13 9.42 13.15
CA ARG A 45 -3.58 10.26 14.27
C ARG A 45 -2.82 11.59 14.29
N ASN A 46 -3.56 12.69 14.16
CA ASN A 46 -3.05 14.02 14.51
C ASN A 46 -2.66 14.04 16.00
N LEU A 47 -1.36 14.19 16.28
CA LEU A 47 -0.81 14.05 17.63
C LEU A 47 -1.25 15.19 18.56
N VAL A 48 -1.46 16.39 18.00
CA VAL A 48 -1.93 17.55 18.78
C VAL A 48 -3.35 17.32 19.27
N LEU A 49 -4.26 16.95 18.36
CA LEU A 49 -5.66 16.65 18.72
C LEU A 49 -5.77 15.39 19.59
N PHE A 50 -4.93 14.38 19.34
CA PHE A 50 -4.91 13.17 20.17
C PHE A 50 -4.41 13.46 21.58
N ASN A 51 -3.40 14.32 21.72
CA ASN A 51 -2.95 14.79 23.03
C ASN A 51 -4.06 15.60 23.74
N GLN A 52 -4.77 16.48 23.04
CA GLN A 52 -5.93 17.17 23.61
C GLN A 52 -7.01 16.19 24.10
N ALA A 53 -7.28 15.12 23.35
CA ALA A 53 -8.20 14.07 23.77
C ALA A 53 -7.72 13.30 25.01
N LEU A 54 -6.41 13.03 25.11
CA LEU A 54 -5.79 12.41 26.29
C LEU A 54 -5.87 13.31 27.53
N LEU A 55 -5.66 14.62 27.37
CA LEU A 55 -5.85 15.59 28.45
C LEU A 55 -7.32 15.65 28.90
N GLY A 56 -8.27 15.49 27.97
CA GLY A 56 -9.69 15.31 28.27
C GLY A 56 -9.98 14.16 29.24
N LYS A 57 -9.20 13.06 29.19
CA LYS A 57 -9.31 11.97 30.16
C LYS A 57 -9.04 12.43 31.59
N TRP A 58 -8.06 13.30 31.78
CA TRP A 58 -7.75 13.85 33.10
C TRP A 58 -8.82 14.82 33.59
N LEU A 59 -9.44 15.59 32.69
CA LEU A 59 -10.60 16.41 33.02
C LEU A 59 -11.79 15.56 33.47
N TRP A 60 -12.09 14.49 32.75
CA TRP A 60 -13.12 13.52 33.14
C TRP A 60 -12.85 12.89 34.51
N ARG A 61 -11.60 12.45 34.73
CA ARG A 61 -11.19 11.85 36.02
C ARG A 61 -11.25 12.85 37.16
N PHE A 62 -10.92 14.13 36.93
CA PHE A 62 -11.05 15.16 37.95
C PHE A 62 -12.50 15.34 38.38
N ALA A 63 -13.43 15.31 37.42
CA ALA A 63 -14.85 15.45 37.69
C ALA A 63 -15.45 14.20 38.36
N THR A 64 -14.99 12.99 38.03
CA THR A 64 -15.57 11.73 38.53
C THR A 64 -14.87 11.13 39.76
N GLU A 65 -13.54 11.20 39.85
CA GLU A 65 -12.76 10.58 40.93
C GLU A 65 -12.67 11.49 42.17
N LYS A 66 -13.83 11.87 42.75
CA LYS A 66 -13.92 12.86 43.83
C LYS A 66 -13.02 12.56 45.04
N ARG A 67 -12.76 11.28 45.33
CA ARG A 67 -11.97 10.81 46.49
C ARG A 67 -10.48 10.64 46.22
N ALA A 68 -10.01 10.78 44.97
CA ALA A 68 -8.62 10.52 44.65
C ALA A 68 -7.67 11.55 45.29
N LEU A 69 -6.54 11.08 45.84
CA LEU A 69 -5.56 11.93 46.53
C LEU A 69 -5.00 13.04 45.62
N TRP A 70 -4.66 12.69 44.38
CA TRP A 70 -4.14 13.64 43.40
C TRP A 70 -5.13 14.80 43.15
N ARG A 71 -6.43 14.50 43.10
CA ARG A 71 -7.49 15.49 42.92
C ARG A 71 -7.60 16.42 44.13
N ARG A 72 -7.55 15.87 45.35
CA ARG A 72 -7.59 16.67 46.59
C ARG A 72 -6.46 17.71 46.62
N ILE A 73 -5.25 17.31 46.23
CA ILE A 73 -4.10 18.23 46.13
C ILE A 73 -4.38 19.37 45.14
N ILE A 74 -4.97 19.04 43.98
CA ILE A 74 -5.35 20.05 42.98
C ILE A 74 -6.41 21.01 43.52
N VAL A 75 -7.45 20.50 44.18
CA VAL A 75 -8.51 21.34 44.78
C VAL A 75 -7.96 22.23 45.90
N LEU A 76 -7.08 21.70 46.77
CA LEU A 76 -6.44 22.51 47.81
C LEU A 76 -5.57 23.63 47.24
N LYS A 77 -4.88 23.36 46.11
CA LYS A 77 -3.96 24.33 45.49
C LYS A 77 -4.67 25.38 44.64
N TYR A 78 -5.70 24.99 43.90
CA TYR A 78 -6.31 25.84 42.87
C TYR A 78 -7.80 26.14 43.11
N GLY A 79 -8.45 25.48 44.06
CA GLY A 79 -9.90 25.56 44.25
C GLY A 79 -10.70 24.79 43.18
N SER A 80 -12.02 24.76 43.34
CA SER A 80 -12.96 24.15 42.40
C SER A 80 -14.15 25.05 42.08
N LEU A 81 -14.76 24.81 40.92
CA LEU A 81 -15.87 25.56 40.35
C LEU A 81 -16.97 24.60 39.88
N GLY A 82 -18.20 25.15 39.79
CA GLY A 82 -19.39 24.49 39.27
C GLY A 82 -19.60 23.11 39.88
N GLY A 83 -20.07 23.03 41.12
CA GLY A 83 -20.34 21.73 41.77
C GLY A 83 -19.13 20.80 41.88
N ASP A 84 -17.92 21.37 41.98
CA ASP A 84 -16.68 20.62 42.12
C ASP A 84 -16.33 19.76 40.87
N TRP A 85 -16.90 20.11 39.70
CA TRP A 85 -16.67 19.42 38.42
C TRP A 85 -15.36 19.82 37.75
N CYS A 86 -14.90 21.06 37.95
CA CYS A 86 -13.63 21.55 37.41
C CYS A 86 -12.87 22.38 38.45
N SER A 87 -11.56 22.55 38.25
CA SER A 87 -10.75 23.43 39.09
C SER A 87 -10.94 24.90 38.69
N CYS A 88 -10.64 25.85 39.57
CA CYS A 88 -10.56 27.25 39.16
C CYS A 88 -9.49 27.47 38.09
N SER A 89 -9.60 28.58 37.37
CA SER A 89 -8.59 29.01 36.40
C SER A 89 -7.24 29.21 37.09
N VAL A 90 -6.19 28.58 36.57
CA VAL A 90 -4.84 28.68 37.13
C VAL A 90 -4.14 29.91 36.56
N SER A 91 -4.27 31.06 37.24
CA SER A 91 -3.52 32.29 36.94
C SER A 91 -2.18 32.29 37.66
N GLY A 92 -1.08 32.33 36.92
CA GLY A 92 0.26 32.46 37.46
C GLY A 92 1.20 33.01 36.39
N PRO A 93 2.01 34.05 36.69
CA PRO A 93 2.81 34.76 35.69
C PRO A 93 3.98 33.92 35.15
N TYR A 94 4.45 32.91 35.90
CA TYR A 94 5.58 32.06 35.51
C TYR A 94 5.32 30.57 35.77
N GLY A 95 5.94 29.71 34.95
CA GLY A 95 5.99 28.26 35.14
C GLY A 95 5.12 27.41 34.18
N VAL A 96 5.66 26.28 33.73
CA VAL A 96 4.95 25.20 33.04
C VAL A 96 4.27 24.29 34.06
N SER A 97 3.07 24.65 34.51
CA SER A 97 2.25 23.76 35.34
C SER A 97 1.51 22.74 34.46
N LEU A 98 1.73 21.44 34.73
CA LEU A 98 1.03 20.35 34.06
C LEU A 98 -0.49 20.49 34.19
N TRP A 99 -0.98 20.77 35.40
CA TRP A 99 -2.42 20.95 35.65
C TRP A 99 -2.98 22.20 34.95
N LYS A 100 -2.21 23.29 34.88
CA LYS A 100 -2.59 24.49 34.10
C LYS A 100 -2.82 24.14 32.63
N SER A 101 -1.99 23.28 32.05
CA SER A 101 -2.17 22.82 30.66
C SER A 101 -3.37 21.89 30.48
N ILE A 102 -3.67 21.03 31.46
CA ILE A 102 -4.86 20.16 31.45
C ILE A 102 -6.13 21.01 31.58
N SER A 103 -6.24 21.83 32.63
CA SER A 103 -7.42 22.63 32.98
C SER A 103 -7.83 23.64 31.90
N ARG A 104 -6.87 24.17 31.12
CA ARG A 104 -7.15 25.03 29.96
C ARG A 104 -8.12 24.41 28.94
N GLY A 105 -8.12 23.09 28.79
CA GLY A 105 -9.00 22.40 27.85
C GLY A 105 -10.46 22.25 28.31
N TRP A 106 -10.80 22.71 29.53
CA TRP A 106 -12.14 22.53 30.10
C TRP A 106 -13.24 23.17 29.27
N ALA A 107 -13.04 24.39 28.75
CA ALA A 107 -14.06 25.11 28.00
C ALA A 107 -14.49 24.40 26.71
N ASP A 108 -13.55 23.74 26.02
CA ASP A 108 -13.86 22.94 24.84
C ASP A 108 -14.47 21.58 25.22
N PHE A 109 -13.95 20.98 26.30
CA PHE A 109 -14.39 19.67 26.79
C PHE A 109 -15.83 19.68 27.34
N SER A 110 -16.21 20.71 28.09
CA SER A 110 -17.50 20.81 28.76
C SER A 110 -18.69 20.96 27.81
N ARG A 111 -18.45 21.23 26.53
CA ARG A 111 -19.48 21.28 25.48
C ARG A 111 -20.04 19.89 25.16
N PHE A 112 -19.33 18.82 25.53
CA PHE A 112 -19.68 17.44 25.22
C PHE A 112 -20.13 16.65 26.46
N ILE A 113 -20.29 17.32 27.60
CA ILE A 113 -20.80 16.70 28.83
C ILE A 113 -22.24 17.13 29.10
N SER A 114 -23.02 16.22 29.66
CA SER A 114 -24.29 16.48 30.29
C SER A 114 -24.27 15.99 31.74
N TYR A 115 -25.29 16.33 32.51
CA TYR A 115 -25.35 15.99 33.93
C TYR A 115 -26.57 15.10 34.20
N LYS A 116 -26.39 14.04 34.97
CA LYS A 116 -27.48 13.24 35.53
C LYS A 116 -27.69 13.72 36.96
N VAL A 117 -28.90 14.18 37.24
CA VAL A 117 -29.32 14.61 38.58
C VAL A 117 -29.44 13.39 39.48
N GLY A 118 -28.76 13.43 40.62
CA GLY A 118 -28.91 12.54 41.76
C GLY A 118 -29.51 13.34 42.91
N ASP A 119 -28.69 13.81 43.86
CA ASP A 119 -29.08 14.66 44.99
C ASP A 119 -29.25 16.16 44.64
N GLY A 120 -28.84 16.57 43.43
CA GLY A 120 -28.94 17.94 42.92
C GLY A 120 -28.01 18.95 43.60
N SER A 121 -27.01 18.49 44.37
CA SER A 121 -26.13 19.35 45.17
C SER A 121 -24.96 19.96 44.41
N SER A 122 -24.70 19.46 43.21
CA SER A 122 -23.53 19.84 42.40
C SER A 122 -23.92 20.36 41.01
N ILE A 123 -25.21 20.44 40.67
CA ILE A 123 -25.67 20.86 39.35
C ILE A 123 -26.38 22.22 39.45
N ASN A 124 -25.97 23.18 38.63
CA ASN A 124 -26.66 24.46 38.51
C ASN A 124 -27.92 24.31 37.66
N PHE A 125 -29.04 24.81 38.17
CA PHE A 125 -30.33 24.70 37.52
C PHE A 125 -30.36 25.33 36.12
N TRP A 126 -29.80 26.53 35.95
CA TRP A 126 -29.90 27.29 34.70
C TRP A 126 -28.78 27.06 33.70
N THR A 127 -27.54 26.87 34.19
CA THR A 127 -26.33 26.91 33.36
C THR A 127 -25.85 25.55 32.91
N ASP A 128 -26.20 24.49 33.64
CA ASP A 128 -25.69 23.14 33.38
C ASP A 128 -26.69 22.37 32.51
N ASN A 129 -26.18 21.48 31.65
CA ASN A 129 -27.00 20.70 30.75
C ASN A 129 -27.47 19.41 31.42
N TRP A 130 -28.48 19.51 32.29
CA TRP A 130 -29.06 18.38 33.01
C TRP A 130 -30.47 17.99 32.53
N CYS A 131 -31.11 18.85 31.72
CA CYS A 131 -32.44 18.65 31.18
C CYS A 131 -32.46 18.96 29.67
N GLY A 132 -32.44 17.92 28.83
CA GLY A 132 -32.47 18.04 27.37
C GLY A 132 -31.10 18.11 26.70
N VAL A 133 -31.01 18.86 25.60
CA VAL A 133 -29.79 18.95 24.75
C VAL A 133 -28.95 20.21 24.98
N SER A 134 -29.47 21.19 25.72
CA SER A 134 -28.77 22.45 26.02
C SER A 134 -29.21 23.01 27.39
N PRO A 135 -28.42 23.90 28.03
CA PRO A 135 -28.81 24.52 29.30
C PRO A 135 -30.14 25.28 29.24
N LEU A 136 -30.93 25.24 30.33
CA LEU A 136 -32.24 25.90 30.41
C LEU A 136 -32.18 27.41 30.13
N LYS A 137 -31.07 28.09 30.48
CA LYS A 137 -30.90 29.52 30.17
C LYS A 137 -30.92 29.83 28.66
N LEU A 138 -30.52 28.86 27.83
CA LEU A 138 -30.50 29.01 26.37
C LEU A 138 -31.85 28.64 25.76
N GLN A 139 -32.52 27.64 26.33
CA GLN A 139 -33.86 27.22 25.89
C GLN A 139 -34.94 28.25 26.28
N PHE A 140 -34.81 28.88 27.45
CA PHE A 140 -35.78 29.81 28.02
C PHE A 140 -35.11 31.13 28.47
N PRO A 141 -34.58 31.94 27.53
CA PRO A 141 -33.80 33.14 27.87
C PRO A 141 -34.60 34.21 28.62
N ASP A 142 -35.89 34.36 28.31
CA ASP A 142 -36.76 35.32 29.01
C ASP A 142 -37.04 34.92 30.45
N LEU A 143 -37.30 33.62 30.69
CA LEU A 143 -37.50 33.10 32.03
C LEU A 143 -36.22 33.20 32.86
N TYR A 144 -35.06 32.91 32.27
CA TYR A 144 -33.75 33.11 32.92
C TYR A 144 -33.50 34.58 33.27
N ARG A 145 -33.88 35.51 32.38
CA ARG A 145 -33.73 36.95 32.61
C ARG A 145 -34.54 37.41 33.83
N MET A 146 -35.74 36.85 34.01
CA MET A 146 -36.66 37.12 35.13
C MET A 146 -36.33 36.32 36.41
N ALA A 147 -35.52 35.27 36.32
CA ALA A 147 -35.19 34.42 37.46
C ALA A 147 -34.42 35.18 38.55
N ARG A 148 -34.90 35.07 39.80
CA ARG A 148 -34.26 35.69 40.98
C ARG A 148 -32.94 35.01 41.33
N PHE A 149 -32.88 33.67 41.21
CA PHE A 149 -31.71 32.88 41.55
C PHE A 149 -31.09 32.24 40.30
N LYS A 150 -30.25 33.01 39.60
CA LYS A 150 -29.61 32.58 38.35
C LYS A 150 -28.52 31.52 38.53
N ASN A 151 -27.97 31.42 39.75
CA ASN A 151 -26.93 30.46 40.13
C ASN A 151 -27.47 29.41 41.13
N ALA A 152 -28.79 29.20 41.18
CA ALA A 152 -29.38 28.19 42.05
C ALA A 152 -28.93 26.79 41.64
N LEU A 153 -28.71 25.93 42.64
CA LEU A 153 -28.51 24.50 42.41
C LEU A 153 -29.86 23.83 42.13
N VAL A 154 -29.83 22.68 41.48
CA VAL A 154 -31.05 21.89 41.21
C VAL A 154 -31.76 21.58 42.53
N ARG A 155 -31.03 21.21 43.60
CA ARG A 155 -31.62 20.94 44.91
C ARG A 155 -32.38 22.12 45.52
N ASP A 156 -31.94 23.35 45.26
CA ASP A 156 -32.49 24.56 45.90
C ASP A 156 -33.75 25.04 45.18
N MET A 157 -33.93 24.62 43.92
CA MET A 157 -35.13 24.90 43.12
C MET A 157 -36.23 23.85 43.34
N LEU A 158 -35.96 22.81 44.14
CA LEU A 158 -36.96 21.85 44.59
C LEU A 158 -37.81 22.49 45.67
N VAL A 159 -39.05 22.84 45.32
CA VAL A 159 -40.05 23.29 46.29
C VAL A 159 -41.00 22.13 46.58
N PHE A 160 -40.99 21.64 47.82
CA PHE A 160 -41.99 20.68 48.30
C PHE A 160 -43.29 21.42 48.62
N GLN A 161 -44.30 21.29 47.77
CA GLN A 161 -45.67 21.73 48.05
C GLN A 161 -46.62 20.53 48.07
N GLY A 162 -46.88 19.98 49.27
CA GLY A 162 -47.89 18.93 49.45
C GLY A 162 -47.64 17.65 48.62
N SER A 163 -48.71 17.07 48.06
CA SER A 163 -48.72 15.76 47.39
C SER A 163 -48.36 15.76 45.90
N ASN A 164 -47.98 16.90 45.32
CA ASN A 164 -47.56 16.95 43.91
C ASN A 164 -46.43 17.96 43.72
N ILE A 165 -45.21 17.45 43.57
CA ILE A 165 -44.19 17.75 42.54
C ILE A 165 -43.00 16.84 42.89
N SER A 166 -42.75 15.82 42.08
CA SER A 166 -41.50 15.05 42.12
C SER A 166 -40.80 15.16 40.77
N TRP A 167 -39.70 15.89 40.73
CA TRP A 167 -38.61 15.45 39.86
C TRP A 167 -38.12 14.14 40.47
N ASP A 168 -37.94 13.10 39.66
CA ASP A 168 -37.41 11.80 40.11
C ASP A 168 -35.92 11.96 40.47
N VAL A 169 -35.67 12.63 41.59
CA VAL A 169 -34.37 13.02 42.13
C VAL A 169 -34.07 12.03 43.23
N SER A 170 -33.26 11.02 42.91
CA SER A 170 -32.84 10.01 43.88
C SER A 170 -31.90 10.64 44.90
N GLN A 171 -32.42 10.90 46.11
CA GLN A 171 -31.60 11.45 47.22
C GLN A 171 -30.47 10.51 47.66
N GLU A 172 -30.48 9.25 47.21
CA GLU A 172 -29.47 8.24 47.51
C GLU A 172 -28.30 8.22 46.52
N GLU A 173 -28.48 8.75 45.30
CA GLU A 173 -27.40 8.79 44.30
C GLU A 173 -26.77 10.18 44.26
N ALA A 174 -25.44 10.25 44.19
CA ALA A 174 -24.75 11.52 43.95
C ALA A 174 -24.95 11.97 42.50
N ASP A 175 -25.00 13.30 42.29
CA ASP A 175 -24.93 13.88 40.96
C ASP A 175 -23.75 13.31 40.15
N SER A 176 -23.93 13.14 38.84
CA SER A 176 -22.89 12.58 37.97
C SER A 176 -22.82 13.24 36.60
N ILE A 177 -21.63 13.27 36.01
CA ILE A 177 -21.44 13.73 34.63
C ILE A 177 -21.58 12.56 33.65
N CYS A 178 -22.12 12.87 32.47
CA CYS A 178 -22.37 11.95 31.38
C CYS A 178 -21.65 12.45 30.12
N TRP A 179 -21.03 11.54 29.38
CA TRP A 179 -20.42 11.84 28.09
C TRP A 179 -21.47 11.73 26.97
N PHE A 180 -21.94 12.88 26.47
CA PHE A 180 -23.02 12.97 25.47
C PHE A 180 -22.78 12.16 24.17
N PRO A 181 -21.55 12.05 23.64
CA PRO A 181 -21.27 11.31 22.41
C PRO A 181 -21.27 9.77 22.53
N SER A 182 -21.43 9.19 23.73
CA SER A 182 -21.38 7.74 23.95
C SER A 182 -22.71 7.20 24.48
N SER A 183 -23.17 6.07 23.95
CA SER A 183 -24.35 5.35 24.43
C SER A 183 -24.19 4.87 25.87
N HIS A 184 -22.96 4.55 26.29
CA HIS A 184 -22.64 4.12 27.64
C HIS A 184 -22.46 5.29 28.61
N LYS A 185 -22.61 6.55 28.15
CA LYS A 185 -22.41 7.79 28.93
C LYS A 185 -21.04 7.92 29.60
N MET A 186 -20.09 7.06 29.23
CA MET A 186 -18.71 7.05 29.74
C MET A 186 -17.76 7.74 28.76
N PHE A 187 -16.78 8.46 29.30
CA PHE A 187 -15.76 9.13 28.49
C PHE A 187 -14.81 8.15 27.82
N GLU A 188 -14.65 8.32 26.50
CA GLU A 188 -13.66 7.62 25.70
C GLU A 188 -12.77 8.61 24.96
N VAL A 189 -11.45 8.43 25.08
CA VAL A 189 -10.46 9.26 24.37
C VAL A 189 -10.70 9.25 22.86
N ASN A 190 -11.03 8.08 22.30
CA ASN A 190 -11.30 7.94 20.86
C ASN A 190 -12.57 8.69 20.42
N SER A 191 -13.60 8.73 21.28
CA SER A 191 -14.83 9.47 21.03
C SER A 191 -14.55 10.98 20.99
N TYR A 192 -13.83 11.50 21.99
CA TYR A 192 -13.46 12.92 22.01
C TYR A 192 -12.52 13.29 20.86
N TYR A 193 -11.55 12.42 20.54
CA TYR A 193 -10.66 12.63 19.39
C TYR A 193 -11.44 12.80 18.08
N LYS A 194 -12.47 11.99 17.82
CA LYS A 194 -13.31 12.11 16.61
C LYS A 194 -14.08 13.44 16.57
N LEU A 195 -14.55 13.95 17.70
CA LEU A 195 -15.23 15.25 17.77
C LEU A 195 -14.29 16.43 17.53
N LEU A 196 -13.01 16.30 17.91
CA LEU A 196 -11.99 17.30 17.66
C LEU A 196 -11.52 17.32 16.19
N GLN A 197 -11.80 16.27 15.42
CA GLN A 197 -11.48 16.26 14.00
C GLN A 197 -12.42 17.20 13.23
N PRO A 198 -11.90 17.96 12.25
CA PRO A 198 -12.76 18.79 11.40
C PRO A 198 -13.75 17.91 10.63
N GLU A 199 -14.98 18.40 10.50
CA GLU A 199 -15.98 17.76 9.64
C GLU A 199 -15.48 17.71 8.20
N ALA A 200 -15.68 16.56 7.56
CA ALA A 200 -15.23 16.36 6.18
C ALA A 200 -16.14 17.15 5.23
N ALA A 201 -15.58 18.20 4.61
CA ALA A 201 -16.32 19.05 3.67
C ALA A 201 -16.76 18.31 2.38
N GLN A 202 -16.13 17.18 2.04
CA GLN A 202 -16.41 16.45 0.81
C GLN A 202 -16.25 14.94 0.99
N SER A 203 -17.18 14.17 0.41
CA SER A 203 -17.07 12.71 0.32
C SER A 203 -15.90 12.33 -0.59
N PHE A 204 -15.02 11.44 -0.12
CA PHE A 204 -13.94 10.87 -0.93
C PHE A 204 -14.28 9.43 -1.34
N PRO A 205 -14.00 8.98 -2.58
CA PRO A 205 -14.38 7.65 -3.08
C PRO A 205 -13.42 6.57 -2.58
N TRP A 206 -13.20 6.54 -1.26
CA TRP A 206 -12.15 5.75 -0.61
C TRP A 206 -12.25 4.25 -0.89
N LYS A 207 -13.47 3.72 -1.04
CA LYS A 207 -13.67 2.30 -1.38
C LYS A 207 -13.12 2.00 -2.77
N LYS A 208 -13.33 2.90 -3.73
CA LYS A 208 -12.85 2.73 -5.12
C LYS A 208 -11.33 2.84 -5.18
N VAL A 209 -10.75 3.74 -4.39
CA VAL A 209 -9.29 3.92 -4.31
C VAL A 209 -8.61 2.75 -3.60
N TRP A 210 -9.03 2.42 -2.38
CA TRP A 210 -8.28 1.52 -1.49
C TRP A 210 -8.75 0.07 -1.47
N ARG A 211 -9.98 -0.23 -1.92
CA ARG A 211 -10.47 -1.63 -2.03
C ARG A 211 -10.32 -2.19 -3.44
N SER A 212 -9.66 -1.48 -4.34
CA SER A 212 -9.27 -2.03 -5.64
C SER A 212 -8.24 -3.14 -5.44
N ARG A 213 -8.28 -4.15 -6.32
CA ARG A 213 -7.29 -5.25 -6.33
C ARG A 213 -5.96 -4.84 -6.98
N ALA A 214 -5.80 -3.58 -7.38
CA ALA A 214 -4.55 -3.07 -7.91
C ALA A 214 -3.43 -3.10 -6.85
N PRO A 215 -2.15 -3.15 -7.26
CA PRO A 215 -1.03 -3.12 -6.32
C PRO A 215 -1.11 -1.93 -5.37
N SER A 216 -0.69 -2.11 -4.11
CA SER A 216 -0.79 -1.07 -3.06
C SER A 216 -0.10 0.25 -3.44
N LYS A 217 1.05 0.17 -4.11
CA LYS A 217 1.76 1.36 -4.66
C LYS A 217 0.91 2.15 -5.66
N VAL A 218 0.10 1.44 -6.45
CA VAL A 218 -0.81 2.04 -7.42
C VAL A 218 -2.01 2.65 -6.70
N ASN A 219 -2.58 1.97 -5.70
CA ASN A 219 -3.66 2.54 -4.88
C ASN A 219 -3.21 3.85 -4.19
N PHE A 220 -1.97 3.90 -3.71
CA PHE A 220 -1.38 5.12 -3.14
C PHE A 220 -1.20 6.22 -4.21
N PHE A 221 -0.73 5.87 -5.40
CA PHE A 221 -0.68 6.81 -6.54
C PHE A 221 -2.07 7.36 -6.91
N ILE A 222 -3.07 6.49 -7.06
CA ILE A 222 -4.45 6.89 -7.38
C ILE A 222 -5.04 7.76 -6.28
N TRP A 223 -4.76 7.48 -5.01
CA TRP A 223 -5.12 8.37 -3.90
C TRP A 223 -4.54 9.77 -4.10
N THR A 224 -3.24 9.89 -4.39
CA THR A 224 -2.63 11.21 -4.66
C THR A 224 -3.15 11.89 -5.92
N ALA A 225 -3.48 11.12 -6.96
CA ALA A 225 -4.04 11.63 -8.21
C ALA A 225 -5.47 12.16 -8.00
N ALA A 226 -6.31 11.42 -7.25
CA ALA A 226 -7.66 11.84 -6.90
C ALA A 226 -7.70 13.13 -6.08
N LEU A 227 -6.69 13.37 -5.24
CA LEU A 227 -6.52 14.64 -4.52
C LEU A 227 -5.93 15.77 -5.39
N GLY A 228 -5.56 15.48 -6.63
CA GLY A 228 -4.90 16.40 -7.55
C GLY A 228 -3.50 16.81 -7.09
N LYS A 229 -2.74 15.90 -6.46
CA LYS A 229 -1.44 16.20 -5.80
C LYS A 229 -0.22 15.54 -6.45
N ILE A 230 -0.38 14.79 -7.53
CA ILE A 230 0.75 14.23 -8.27
C ILE A 230 1.59 15.35 -8.92
N LEU A 231 2.84 15.06 -9.26
CA LEU A 231 3.84 16.05 -9.69
C LEU A 231 3.68 16.46 -11.16
N THR A 232 2.50 16.97 -11.51
CA THR A 232 2.22 17.63 -12.80
C THR A 232 2.78 19.04 -12.86
N THR A 233 3.01 19.56 -14.07
CA THR A 233 3.57 20.91 -14.26
C THR A 233 2.78 21.98 -13.53
N ASP A 234 1.45 21.95 -13.57
CA ASP A 234 0.59 22.88 -12.84
C ASP A 234 0.83 22.85 -11.31
N ASN A 235 1.05 21.66 -10.75
CA ASN A 235 1.34 21.45 -9.34
C ASN A 235 2.77 21.84 -8.95
N LEU A 236 3.75 21.67 -9.84
CA LEU A 236 5.11 22.17 -9.66
C LEU A 236 5.12 23.70 -9.67
N ARG A 237 4.35 24.34 -10.56
CA ARG A 237 4.18 25.80 -10.61
C ARG A 237 3.53 26.37 -9.37
N LYS A 238 2.51 25.69 -8.81
CA LYS A 238 1.93 26.04 -7.49
C LYS A 238 2.97 25.99 -6.36
N ARG A 239 4.06 25.25 -6.54
CA ARG A 239 5.22 25.18 -5.63
C ARG A 239 6.34 26.15 -6.00
N ARG A 240 6.08 27.11 -6.89
CA ARG A 240 7.03 28.14 -7.36
C ARG A 240 8.23 27.58 -8.13
N LEU A 241 8.04 26.43 -8.78
CA LEU A 241 9.02 25.91 -9.74
C LEU A 241 8.65 26.39 -11.15
N TYR A 242 9.59 27.02 -11.83
CA TYR A 242 9.40 27.53 -13.19
C TYR A 242 9.63 26.40 -14.19
N VAL A 243 8.55 25.75 -14.60
CA VAL A 243 8.53 24.71 -15.65
C VAL A 243 7.61 25.17 -16.77
N LEU A 244 7.97 24.92 -18.03
CA LEU A 244 7.13 25.25 -19.19
C LEU A 244 5.80 24.49 -19.14
N ASP A 245 4.68 25.15 -19.46
CA ASP A 245 3.35 24.51 -19.41
C ASP A 245 3.10 23.74 -20.69
N TRP A 246 3.58 22.51 -20.73
CA TRP A 246 3.31 21.62 -21.82
C TRP A 246 3.17 20.20 -21.30
N CYS A 247 2.17 19.48 -21.81
CA CYS A 247 2.01 18.07 -21.53
C CYS A 247 3.05 17.27 -22.32
N GLY A 248 3.90 16.53 -21.61
CA GLY A 248 4.92 15.67 -22.22
C GLY A 248 4.36 14.55 -23.10
N MET A 249 3.04 14.27 -23.01
CA MET A 249 2.37 13.30 -23.87
C MET A 249 1.83 13.94 -25.16
N CYS A 250 0.82 14.82 -25.09
CA CYS A 250 0.17 15.38 -26.28
C CYS A 250 0.95 16.51 -26.95
N LYS A 251 1.86 17.17 -26.22
CA LYS A 251 2.67 18.30 -26.68
C LYS A 251 1.84 19.50 -27.22
N ARG A 252 0.57 19.63 -26.81
CA ARG A 252 -0.38 20.66 -27.28
C ARG A 252 -0.92 21.54 -26.15
N ASP A 253 -1.36 20.93 -25.06
CA ASP A 253 -1.98 21.62 -23.93
C ASP A 253 -1.06 21.69 -22.71
N GLY A 254 -1.44 22.51 -21.72
CA GLY A 254 -0.78 22.54 -20.40
C GLY A 254 -1.00 21.26 -19.60
N GLU A 255 -0.03 20.90 -18.76
CA GLU A 255 -0.10 19.65 -18.00
C GLU A 255 -0.77 19.85 -16.63
N SER A 256 -1.98 19.32 -16.51
CA SER A 256 -2.68 19.15 -15.22
C SER A 256 -2.97 17.67 -14.95
N VAL A 257 -3.31 17.33 -13.71
CA VAL A 257 -3.67 15.94 -13.34
C VAL A 257 -4.81 15.40 -14.19
N ASP A 258 -5.88 16.19 -14.33
CA ASP A 258 -7.08 15.79 -15.06
C ASP A 258 -6.80 15.74 -16.57
N HIS A 259 -6.06 16.70 -17.13
CA HIS A 259 -5.63 16.62 -18.53
C HIS A 259 -4.77 15.38 -18.76
N LEU A 260 -3.72 15.18 -17.97
CA LEU A 260 -2.77 14.09 -18.15
C LEU A 260 -3.46 12.73 -18.12
N LEU A 261 -4.35 12.50 -17.15
CA LEU A 261 -4.91 11.18 -16.89
C LEU A 261 -6.22 10.90 -17.64
N LEU A 262 -6.97 11.94 -18.04
CA LEU A 262 -8.31 11.78 -18.64
C LEU A 262 -8.44 12.40 -20.03
N HIS A 263 -7.98 13.65 -20.20
CA HIS A 263 -8.35 14.47 -21.37
C HIS A 263 -7.25 14.66 -22.42
N CYS A 264 -6.04 14.20 -22.14
CA CYS A 264 -4.95 14.15 -23.09
C CYS A 264 -5.34 13.24 -24.25
N LEU A 265 -5.03 13.64 -25.50
CA LEU A 265 -5.38 12.85 -26.70
C LEU A 265 -4.90 11.40 -26.62
N LEU A 266 -3.67 11.18 -26.11
CA LEU A 266 -3.16 9.82 -25.89
C LEU A 266 -3.93 9.09 -24.78
N ALA A 267 -4.32 9.80 -23.71
CA ALA A 267 -5.10 9.20 -22.64
C ALA A 267 -6.49 8.79 -23.14
N GLN A 268 -7.15 9.64 -23.93
CA GLN A 268 -8.45 9.38 -24.53
C GLN A 268 -8.41 8.09 -25.37
N GLU A 269 -7.40 7.92 -26.24
CA GLU A 269 -7.26 6.69 -27.03
C GLU A 269 -7.13 5.41 -26.17
N ILE A 270 -6.45 5.48 -25.02
CA ILE A 270 -6.31 4.35 -24.10
C ILE A 270 -7.63 4.08 -23.35
N TRP A 271 -8.35 5.12 -22.97
CA TRP A 271 -9.67 5.00 -22.37
C TRP A 271 -10.69 4.41 -23.34
N ASP A 272 -10.71 4.90 -24.59
CA ASP A 272 -11.60 4.43 -25.65
C ASP A 272 -11.35 2.96 -25.98
N LEU A 273 -10.09 2.51 -25.97
CA LEU A 273 -9.75 1.09 -26.07
C LEU A 273 -10.44 0.28 -24.96
N ALA A 274 -10.30 0.71 -23.70
CA ALA A 274 -10.90 0.00 -22.58
C ALA A 274 -12.43 0.04 -22.62
N PHE A 275 -13.04 1.18 -22.98
CA PHE A 275 -14.49 1.28 -23.12
C PHE A 275 -15.02 0.37 -24.23
N SER A 276 -14.32 0.34 -25.37
CA SER A 276 -14.66 -0.54 -26.51
C SER A 276 -14.56 -2.02 -26.13
N MET A 277 -13.52 -2.42 -25.40
CA MET A 277 -13.35 -3.81 -24.94
C MET A 277 -14.49 -4.30 -24.04
N PHE A 278 -15.05 -3.41 -23.22
CA PHE A 278 -16.12 -3.73 -22.27
C PHE A 278 -17.51 -3.40 -22.84
N GLY A 279 -17.61 -2.91 -24.08
CA GLY A 279 -18.87 -2.50 -24.70
C GLY A 279 -19.58 -1.36 -23.96
N VAL A 280 -18.82 -0.49 -23.30
CA VAL A 280 -19.35 0.61 -22.48
C VAL A 280 -19.29 1.91 -23.27
N VAL A 281 -20.42 2.59 -23.43
CA VAL A 281 -20.43 3.99 -23.88
C VAL A 281 -20.17 4.87 -22.67
N TRP A 282 -19.17 5.73 -22.76
CA TRP A 282 -18.73 6.54 -21.62
C TRP A 282 -18.57 8.02 -21.97
N VAL A 283 -19.01 8.88 -21.05
CA VAL A 283 -18.74 10.32 -21.11
C VAL A 283 -17.73 10.64 -20.01
N MET A 284 -16.52 11.06 -20.41
CA MET A 284 -15.43 11.27 -19.46
C MET A 284 -15.72 12.46 -18.53
N PRO A 285 -15.74 12.29 -17.20
CA PRO A 285 -15.91 13.39 -16.25
C PRO A 285 -14.76 14.38 -16.30
N ARG A 286 -14.99 15.60 -15.81
CA ARG A 286 -13.96 16.65 -15.80
C ARG A 286 -12.76 16.29 -14.92
N ARG A 287 -12.98 15.67 -13.76
CA ARG A 287 -11.91 15.38 -12.78
C ARG A 287 -11.73 13.90 -12.51
N VAL A 288 -10.50 13.52 -12.16
CA VAL A 288 -10.15 12.15 -11.71
C VAL A 288 -10.99 11.74 -10.49
N MET A 289 -11.23 12.68 -9.57
CA MET A 289 -12.08 12.43 -8.41
C MET A 289 -13.52 12.06 -8.81
N ASP A 290 -14.06 12.72 -9.83
CA ASP A 290 -15.44 12.50 -10.30
C ASP A 290 -15.55 11.14 -11.02
N LEU A 291 -14.55 10.81 -11.85
CA LEU A 291 -14.43 9.49 -12.49
C LEU A 291 -14.50 8.35 -11.44
N LEU A 292 -13.72 8.47 -10.37
CA LEU A 292 -13.69 7.44 -9.32
C LEU A 292 -15.03 7.35 -8.56
N HIS A 293 -15.76 8.46 -8.39
CA HIS A 293 -17.07 8.45 -7.77
C HIS A 293 -18.12 7.75 -8.64
N CYS A 294 -18.16 8.08 -9.94
CA CYS A 294 -19.18 7.57 -10.85
C CYS A 294 -18.83 6.22 -11.47
N TRP A 295 -17.62 5.67 -11.23
CA TRP A 295 -17.21 4.38 -11.80
C TRP A 295 -18.18 3.25 -11.38
N PRO A 296 -18.92 2.64 -12.33
CA PRO A 296 -19.94 1.66 -11.98
C PRO A 296 -19.31 0.35 -11.53
N LYS A 297 -20.11 -0.49 -10.86
CA LYS A 297 -19.79 -1.90 -10.71
C LYS A 297 -20.54 -2.66 -11.81
N LEU A 298 -19.87 -3.60 -12.48
CA LEU A 298 -20.53 -4.51 -13.41
C LEU A 298 -21.04 -5.73 -12.65
N ASN A 299 -22.16 -6.31 -13.10
CA ASN A 299 -22.90 -7.35 -12.38
C ASN A 299 -22.21 -8.72 -12.38
N ARG A 300 -21.31 -9.00 -13.32
CA ARG A 300 -20.55 -10.24 -13.39
C ARG A 300 -19.38 -10.20 -12.41
N GLN A 301 -19.24 -11.22 -11.56
CA GLN A 301 -18.27 -11.19 -10.46
C GLN A 301 -16.83 -11.00 -10.94
N THR A 302 -16.35 -11.81 -11.90
CA THR A 302 -14.98 -11.70 -12.42
C THR A 302 -14.77 -10.44 -13.27
N VAL A 303 -15.66 -10.20 -14.25
CA VAL A 303 -15.57 -9.04 -15.15
C VAL A 303 -15.70 -7.72 -14.38
N GLY A 304 -16.53 -7.68 -13.33
CA GLY A 304 -16.69 -6.53 -12.46
C GLY A 304 -15.47 -6.23 -11.60
N GLU A 305 -14.72 -7.26 -11.19
CA GLU A 305 -13.45 -7.10 -10.47
C GLU A 305 -12.34 -6.59 -11.41
N ILE A 306 -12.27 -7.11 -12.64
CA ILE A 306 -11.35 -6.60 -13.67
C ILE A 306 -11.71 -5.16 -14.04
N TRP A 307 -12.99 -4.85 -14.22
CA TRP A 307 -13.48 -3.49 -14.45
C TRP A 307 -13.10 -2.53 -13.32
N GLY A 308 -13.05 -3.02 -12.08
CA GLY A 308 -12.56 -2.25 -10.93
C GLY A 308 -11.07 -1.92 -10.99
N LEU A 309 -10.27 -2.66 -11.76
CA LEU A 309 -8.83 -2.42 -11.96
C LEU A 309 -8.54 -1.38 -13.05
N ILE A 310 -9.44 -1.24 -14.03
CA ILE A 310 -9.20 -0.45 -15.25
C ILE A 310 -8.74 0.99 -14.93
N PRO A 311 -9.42 1.77 -14.08
CA PRO A 311 -8.99 3.14 -13.82
C PRO A 311 -7.60 3.22 -13.20
N HIS A 312 -7.30 2.33 -12.25
CA HIS A 312 -6.02 2.27 -11.59
C HIS A 312 -4.90 1.91 -12.56
N CYS A 313 -5.16 0.95 -13.45
CA CYS A 313 -4.19 0.48 -14.41
C CYS A 313 -3.88 1.54 -15.46
N ILE A 314 -4.90 2.09 -16.12
CA ILE A 314 -4.73 3.10 -17.17
C ILE A 314 -4.00 4.32 -16.63
N MET A 315 -4.47 4.90 -15.51
CA MET A 315 -3.84 6.09 -14.94
C MET A 315 -2.39 5.83 -14.52
N TRP A 316 -2.08 4.64 -14.01
CA TRP A 316 -0.71 4.26 -13.68
C TRP A 316 0.18 4.12 -14.91
N CYS A 317 -0.31 3.47 -15.97
CA CYS A 317 0.42 3.32 -17.22
C CYS A 317 0.67 4.67 -17.90
N LEU A 318 -0.33 5.55 -17.96
CA LEU A 318 -0.19 6.91 -18.47
C LEU A 318 0.84 7.72 -17.67
N TRP A 319 0.83 7.60 -16.34
CA TRP A 319 1.83 8.25 -15.49
C TRP A 319 3.25 7.75 -15.78
N ARG A 320 3.42 6.44 -15.96
CA ARG A 320 4.71 5.85 -16.32
C ARG A 320 5.20 6.30 -17.68
N GLU A 321 4.32 6.27 -18.69
CA GLU A 321 4.64 6.73 -20.04
C GLU A 321 5.06 8.20 -20.04
N ARG A 322 4.30 9.05 -19.36
CA ARG A 322 4.66 10.46 -19.21
C ARG A 322 6.03 10.63 -18.55
N ASN A 323 6.34 9.89 -17.50
CA ASN A 323 7.66 10.00 -16.84
C ASN A 323 8.79 9.54 -17.76
N ALA A 324 8.59 8.47 -18.52
CA ALA A 324 9.57 8.00 -19.49
C ALA A 324 9.87 9.08 -20.55
N ARG A 325 8.82 9.73 -21.09
CA ARG A 325 8.96 10.83 -22.05
C ARG A 325 9.69 12.04 -21.44
N CYS A 326 9.33 12.43 -20.22
CA CYS A 326 9.84 13.64 -19.60
C CYS A 326 11.26 13.50 -19.04
N PHE A 327 11.64 12.32 -18.53
CA PHE A 327 12.88 12.16 -17.77
C PHE A 327 13.87 11.18 -18.40
N GLU A 328 13.41 10.24 -19.21
CA GLU A 328 14.25 9.21 -19.84
C GLU A 328 14.44 9.44 -21.35
N GLY A 329 13.68 10.36 -21.94
CA GLY A 329 13.67 10.60 -23.39
C GLY A 329 13.09 9.43 -24.20
N CYS A 330 12.38 8.51 -23.52
CA CYS A 330 11.77 7.33 -24.11
C CYS A 330 10.30 7.61 -24.43
N GLU A 331 9.88 7.38 -25.68
CA GLU A 331 8.49 7.56 -26.12
C GLU A 331 7.99 6.26 -26.77
N MET A 332 6.92 5.68 -26.22
CA MET A 332 6.27 4.52 -26.84
C MET A 332 5.35 4.96 -27.97
N SER A 333 5.28 4.14 -29.02
CA SER A 333 4.21 4.28 -30.01
C SER A 333 2.85 4.05 -29.35
N ILE A 334 1.78 4.60 -29.94
CA ILE A 334 0.44 4.40 -29.40
C ILE A 334 0.02 2.92 -29.35
N GLN A 335 0.51 2.11 -30.29
CA GLN A 335 0.25 0.67 -30.32
C GLN A 335 1.00 -0.06 -29.19
N ASP A 336 2.25 0.32 -28.92
CA ASP A 336 3.02 -0.23 -27.82
C ASP A 336 2.44 0.18 -26.46
N LEU A 337 1.95 1.42 -26.33
CA LEU A 337 1.26 1.87 -25.12
C LEU A 337 -0.04 1.10 -24.89
N LYS A 338 -0.86 0.89 -25.94
CA LYS A 338 -2.07 0.04 -25.87
C LYS A 338 -1.71 -1.38 -25.39
N LYS A 339 -0.68 -1.99 -26.00
CA LYS A 339 -0.18 -3.31 -25.60
C LYS A 339 0.31 -3.34 -24.15
N PHE A 340 1.05 -2.32 -23.73
CA PHE A 340 1.57 -2.20 -22.37
C PHE A 340 0.45 -2.11 -21.33
N VAL A 341 -0.61 -1.34 -21.60
CA VAL A 341 -1.79 -1.24 -20.73
C VAL A 341 -2.50 -2.59 -20.63
N LEU A 342 -2.77 -3.24 -21.77
CA LEU A 342 -3.44 -4.54 -21.81
C LEU A 342 -2.67 -5.62 -21.03
N ASN A 343 -1.35 -5.69 -21.23
CA ASN A 343 -0.49 -6.61 -20.48
C ASN A 343 -0.55 -6.33 -18.98
N THR A 344 -0.52 -5.05 -18.59
CA THR A 344 -0.58 -4.68 -17.17
C THR A 344 -1.92 -5.07 -16.52
N ILE A 345 -3.05 -4.86 -17.23
CA ILE A 345 -4.38 -5.30 -16.77
C ILE A 345 -4.40 -6.82 -16.57
N TRP A 346 -3.88 -7.56 -17.56
CA TRP A 346 -3.86 -9.01 -17.52
C TRP A 346 -2.98 -9.53 -16.39
N GLU A 347 -1.77 -9.00 -16.23
CA GLU A 347 -0.85 -9.37 -15.15
C GLU A 347 -1.50 -9.15 -13.77
N TRP A 348 -2.20 -8.03 -13.58
CA TRP A 348 -2.88 -7.74 -12.31
C TRP A 348 -4.08 -8.67 -12.10
N ALA A 349 -4.86 -8.96 -13.16
CA ALA A 349 -5.99 -9.88 -13.05
C ALA A 349 -5.53 -11.32 -12.75
N ALA A 350 -4.48 -11.79 -13.43
CA ALA A 350 -3.88 -13.11 -13.23
C ALA A 350 -3.29 -13.24 -11.82
N ALA A 351 -2.56 -12.23 -11.33
CA ALA A 351 -2.01 -12.23 -9.97
C ALA A 351 -3.09 -12.31 -8.88
N GLN A 352 -4.32 -11.91 -9.19
CA GLN A 352 -5.47 -11.96 -8.29
C GLN A 352 -6.33 -13.22 -8.47
N GLY A 353 -5.90 -14.15 -9.34
CA GLY A 353 -6.63 -15.38 -9.66
C GLY A 353 -7.96 -15.14 -10.39
N LEU A 354 -8.13 -13.97 -11.02
CA LEU A 354 -9.38 -13.63 -11.73
C LEU A 354 -9.48 -14.32 -13.09
N VAL A 355 -8.37 -14.76 -13.67
CA VAL A 355 -8.32 -15.39 -15.00
C VAL A 355 -7.54 -16.69 -14.87
N SER A 356 -8.11 -17.80 -15.34
CA SER A 356 -7.52 -19.15 -15.22
C SER A 356 -6.89 -19.68 -16.52
N GLY A 357 -6.65 -18.80 -17.51
CA GLY A 357 -6.21 -19.18 -18.87
C GLY A 357 -5.19 -18.23 -19.50
N TYR A 358 -4.50 -18.75 -20.53
CA TYR A 358 -3.19 -18.26 -21.01
C TYR A 358 -3.21 -17.24 -22.16
N SER A 359 -4.23 -16.38 -22.30
CA SER A 359 -4.24 -15.38 -23.37
C SER A 359 -5.10 -14.14 -23.08
N LEU A 360 -4.65 -12.98 -23.58
CA LEU A 360 -5.43 -11.73 -23.69
C LEU A 360 -6.73 -11.92 -24.49
N SER A 361 -6.76 -12.89 -25.42
CA SER A 361 -7.97 -13.23 -26.18
C SER A 361 -9.05 -13.87 -25.29
N ILE A 362 -8.68 -14.57 -24.22
CA ILE A 362 -9.65 -15.14 -23.26
C ILE A 362 -10.28 -14.03 -22.42
N LEU A 363 -9.48 -13.03 -21.99
CA LEU A 363 -10.00 -11.84 -21.32
C LEU A 363 -10.99 -11.09 -22.23
N ALA A 364 -10.65 -10.92 -23.51
CA ALA A 364 -11.53 -10.31 -24.50
C ALA A 364 -12.81 -11.13 -24.72
N CYS A 365 -12.75 -12.46 -24.82
CA CYS A 365 -13.91 -13.33 -24.97
C CYS A 365 -14.81 -13.36 -23.71
N GLU A 366 -14.21 -13.39 -22.50
CA GLU A 366 -14.94 -13.40 -21.23
C GLU A 366 -15.62 -12.04 -20.95
N VAL A 367 -15.00 -10.95 -21.37
CA VAL A 367 -15.50 -9.58 -21.19
C VAL A 367 -16.53 -9.19 -22.26
N ALA A 368 -16.28 -9.51 -23.54
CA ALA A 368 -17.08 -8.99 -24.66
C ALA A 368 -18.39 -9.76 -24.94
N GLY A 369 -18.55 -10.99 -24.44
CA GLY A 369 -19.66 -11.85 -24.86
C GLY A 369 -19.55 -12.27 -26.34
N SER A 370 -20.23 -13.35 -26.74
CA SER A 370 -20.00 -14.04 -28.03
C SER A 370 -20.10 -13.13 -29.26
N ASP A 371 -20.88 -12.06 -29.19
CA ASP A 371 -21.32 -11.32 -30.38
C ASP A 371 -20.36 -10.19 -30.78
N HIS A 372 -19.41 -9.79 -29.91
CA HIS A 372 -18.39 -8.79 -30.19
C HIS A 372 -17.00 -9.37 -30.51
N ILE A 373 -16.84 -10.70 -30.43
CA ILE A 373 -15.58 -11.40 -30.66
C ILE A 373 -15.06 -11.22 -32.10
N LYS A 374 -15.96 -11.04 -33.07
CA LYS A 374 -15.59 -10.89 -34.49
C LYS A 374 -14.73 -9.66 -34.76
N PHE A 375 -14.99 -8.53 -34.07
CA PHE A 375 -14.24 -7.29 -34.27
C PHE A 375 -12.86 -7.31 -33.62
N LEU A 376 -12.70 -8.01 -32.49
CA LEU A 376 -11.41 -8.12 -31.78
C LEU A 376 -10.47 -9.13 -32.46
N ILE A 377 -10.98 -10.25 -32.98
CA ILE A 377 -10.16 -11.24 -33.69
C ILE A 377 -9.62 -10.70 -35.04
N GLU A 378 -10.34 -9.77 -35.69
CA GLU A 378 -9.90 -9.15 -36.95
C GLU A 378 -8.87 -8.03 -36.76
N THR A 379 -8.51 -7.67 -35.52
CA THR A 379 -7.43 -6.68 -35.29
C THR A 379 -6.04 -7.33 -35.44
N PRO A 380 -5.14 -6.78 -36.31
CA PRO A 380 -3.80 -7.33 -36.54
C PRO A 380 -2.92 -7.47 -35.28
N LEU A 381 -3.27 -6.76 -34.20
CA LEU A 381 -2.54 -6.79 -32.94
C LEU A 381 -2.61 -8.16 -32.24
N LEU A 382 -3.78 -8.81 -32.23
CA LEU A 382 -4.00 -10.07 -31.49
C LEU A 382 -3.31 -11.27 -32.16
N ALA A 383 -3.25 -11.32 -33.50
CA ALA A 383 -2.55 -12.37 -34.24
C ALA A 383 -1.01 -12.36 -34.01
N SER A 384 -0.42 -11.19 -33.77
CA SER A 384 1.03 -11.04 -33.48
C SER A 384 1.43 -11.52 -32.07
N ILE A 385 0.48 -11.56 -31.14
CA ILE A 385 0.70 -11.91 -29.73
C ILE A 385 0.86 -13.43 -29.57
N ASP A 386 0.14 -14.23 -30.37
CA ASP A 386 0.21 -15.69 -30.32
C ASP A 386 1.60 -16.21 -30.71
N LEU A 387 2.21 -15.70 -31.78
CA LEU A 387 3.55 -16.15 -32.21
C LEU A 387 4.66 -15.80 -31.21
N ALA A 388 4.63 -14.60 -30.61
CA ALA A 388 5.68 -14.18 -29.67
C ALA A 388 5.58 -14.91 -28.32
N CYS A 389 4.38 -15.32 -27.89
CA CYS A 389 4.16 -16.08 -26.67
C CYS A 389 4.47 -17.59 -26.89
N LEU A 390 4.11 -18.13 -28.06
CA LEU A 390 4.47 -19.49 -28.47
C LEU A 390 5.99 -19.65 -28.63
N ALA A 391 6.68 -18.67 -29.24
CA ALA A 391 8.14 -18.67 -29.40
C ALA A 391 8.88 -18.66 -28.05
N ARG A 392 8.36 -17.93 -27.05
CA ARG A 392 8.94 -17.89 -25.69
C ARG A 392 8.69 -19.18 -24.89
N ARG A 393 7.59 -19.89 -25.17
CA ARG A 393 7.29 -21.22 -24.58
C ARG A 393 8.21 -22.32 -25.11
N LEU A 394 8.59 -22.26 -26.39
CA LEU A 394 9.43 -23.27 -27.05
C LEU A 394 10.87 -23.25 -26.53
N ILE A 395 11.45 -22.08 -26.24
CA ILE A 395 12.88 -21.96 -25.90
C ILE A 395 13.22 -22.64 -24.57
N LEU A 396 12.50 -22.34 -23.48
CA LEU A 396 12.78 -22.95 -22.16
C LEU A 396 12.53 -24.46 -22.17
N ALA A 397 11.45 -24.91 -22.81
CA ALA A 397 11.15 -26.33 -22.92
C ALA A 397 12.20 -27.08 -23.76
N CYS A 398 12.70 -26.47 -24.85
CA CYS A 398 13.80 -27.02 -25.64
C CYS A 398 15.11 -27.09 -24.84
N GLU A 399 15.46 -26.07 -24.07
CA GLU A 399 16.71 -26.04 -23.29
C GLU A 399 16.76 -27.10 -22.18
N VAL A 400 15.66 -27.24 -21.42
CA VAL A 400 15.56 -28.28 -20.39
C VAL A 400 15.58 -29.67 -21.04
N ALA A 401 14.83 -29.87 -22.13
CA ALA A 401 14.81 -31.14 -22.85
C ALA A 401 16.19 -31.50 -23.45
N GLU A 402 16.98 -30.53 -23.89
CA GLU A 402 18.34 -30.76 -24.42
C GLU A 402 19.30 -31.22 -23.32
N VAL A 403 19.30 -30.58 -22.15
CA VAL A 403 20.17 -30.98 -21.02
C VAL A 403 19.74 -32.34 -20.47
N VAL A 404 18.43 -32.60 -20.38
CA VAL A 404 17.88 -33.92 -20.00
C VAL A 404 18.31 -35.00 -21.02
N LYS A 405 18.27 -34.71 -22.32
CA LYS A 405 18.78 -35.61 -23.37
C LYS A 405 20.28 -35.82 -23.29
N ALA A 406 21.06 -34.77 -23.03
CA ALA A 406 22.51 -34.84 -22.90
C ALA A 406 22.96 -35.66 -21.68
N ALA A 407 22.16 -35.64 -20.60
CA ALA A 407 22.33 -36.48 -19.42
C ALA A 407 21.84 -37.93 -19.61
N GLN A 408 21.29 -38.28 -20.78
CA GLN A 408 20.82 -39.61 -21.18
C GLN A 408 19.89 -40.30 -20.15
N GLY A 409 19.22 -39.56 -19.28
CA GLY A 409 18.34 -40.09 -18.23
C GLY A 409 19.04 -40.70 -17.00
N TRP A 410 20.38 -40.65 -16.90
CA TRP A 410 21.13 -41.28 -15.80
C TRP A 410 21.34 -40.37 -14.59
N VAL A 411 21.31 -39.04 -14.79
CA VAL A 411 21.54 -38.04 -13.74
C VAL A 411 20.33 -37.10 -13.63
N PRO A 412 19.70 -36.97 -12.45
CA PRO A 412 18.56 -36.06 -12.27
C PRO A 412 18.96 -34.60 -12.50
N VAL A 413 18.16 -33.89 -13.30
CA VAL A 413 18.32 -32.46 -13.59
C VAL A 413 17.39 -31.65 -12.71
N PHE A 414 17.95 -30.73 -11.92
CA PHE A 414 17.23 -29.76 -11.11
C PHE A 414 17.29 -28.39 -11.77
N LEU A 415 16.19 -27.64 -11.79
CA LEU A 415 16.22 -26.25 -12.22
C LEU A 415 16.61 -25.35 -11.06
N ASP A 416 17.57 -24.46 -11.27
CA ASP A 416 18.05 -23.48 -10.30
C ASP A 416 17.82 -22.04 -10.81
N GLY A 417 17.42 -21.17 -9.89
CA GLY A 417 17.38 -19.72 -10.07
C GLY A 417 18.57 -19.04 -9.40
N GLY A 418 19.75 -19.68 -9.42
CA GLY A 418 20.93 -19.30 -8.65
C GLY A 418 22.23 -19.87 -9.24
N GLU A 419 23.36 -19.17 -9.06
CA GLU A 419 24.71 -19.70 -9.36
C GLU A 419 25.30 -20.51 -8.19
N TYR A 420 24.71 -20.41 -6.99
CA TYR A 420 25.28 -20.93 -5.77
C TYR A 420 24.38 -21.99 -5.13
N ALA A 421 24.42 -23.21 -5.67
CA ALA A 421 24.14 -24.36 -4.82
C ALA A 421 25.21 -24.37 -3.70
N THR A 422 24.77 -24.18 -2.46
CA THR A 422 25.59 -24.21 -1.23
C THR A 422 26.56 -25.41 -1.21
N VAL A 423 27.76 -25.18 -0.68
CA VAL A 423 28.97 -26.05 -0.73
C VAL A 423 28.73 -27.53 -0.35
N ARG A 424 27.64 -27.88 0.34
CA ARG A 424 27.25 -29.27 0.65
C ARG A 424 26.38 -29.97 -0.42
N ALA A 425 25.59 -29.24 -1.20
CA ALA A 425 24.87 -29.79 -2.36
C ALA A 425 25.78 -29.86 -3.59
N ALA A 426 26.70 -28.89 -3.72
CA ALA A 426 27.71 -28.84 -4.79
C ALA A 426 28.75 -29.99 -4.74
N SER A 427 28.92 -30.67 -3.59
CA SER A 427 29.81 -31.84 -3.54
C SER A 427 29.20 -33.09 -4.21
N ALA A 428 27.89 -33.06 -4.50
CA ALA A 428 27.16 -34.14 -5.17
C ALA A 428 26.47 -33.69 -6.47
N ALA A 429 26.32 -32.39 -6.74
CA ALA A 429 25.64 -31.86 -7.94
C ALA A 429 26.51 -30.82 -8.68
N GLY A 430 26.58 -30.93 -10.01
CA GLY A 430 27.32 -29.99 -10.86
C GLY A 430 26.41 -28.88 -11.37
N THR A 431 26.77 -27.61 -11.18
CA THR A 431 26.01 -26.46 -11.69
C THR A 431 26.40 -26.14 -13.13
N ILE A 432 25.42 -25.97 -14.02
CA ILE A 432 25.62 -25.71 -15.44
C ILE A 432 24.70 -24.56 -15.91
N MET A 433 25.26 -23.67 -16.73
CA MET A 433 24.51 -22.71 -17.54
C MET A 433 24.45 -23.19 -19.00
N VAL A 434 23.38 -22.83 -19.71
CA VAL A 434 23.20 -23.17 -21.12
C VAL A 434 23.95 -22.15 -22.00
N TYR A 435 25.14 -22.52 -22.46
CA TYR A 435 25.97 -21.69 -23.34
C TYR A 435 25.54 -21.75 -24.80
N LYS A 436 25.82 -20.69 -25.58
CA LYS A 436 25.54 -20.61 -27.04
C LYS A 436 26.12 -21.83 -27.78
N ASN A 437 27.35 -22.22 -27.46
CA ASN A 437 27.97 -23.42 -28.02
C ASN A 437 27.47 -24.68 -27.28
N ARG A 438 26.51 -25.38 -27.89
CA ARG A 438 25.89 -26.58 -27.33
C ARG A 438 26.87 -27.76 -27.16
N HIS A 439 27.97 -27.80 -27.91
CA HIS A 439 29.01 -28.82 -27.74
C HIS A 439 29.76 -28.66 -26.42
N VAL A 440 29.96 -27.42 -25.96
CA VAL A 440 30.58 -27.12 -24.65
C VAL A 440 29.66 -27.60 -23.51
N VAL A 441 28.36 -27.32 -23.60
CA VAL A 441 27.36 -27.78 -22.61
C VAL A 441 27.36 -29.31 -22.52
N ALA A 442 27.31 -30.01 -23.67
CA ALA A 442 27.35 -31.48 -23.70
C ALA A 442 28.66 -32.05 -23.14
N HIS A 443 29.80 -31.40 -23.39
CA HIS A 443 31.08 -31.82 -22.81
C HIS A 443 31.09 -31.65 -21.29
N LEU A 444 30.60 -30.52 -20.77
CA LEU A 444 30.53 -30.24 -19.33
C LEU A 444 29.62 -31.22 -18.59
N VAL A 445 28.45 -31.56 -19.16
CA VAL A 445 27.55 -32.58 -18.60
C VAL A 445 28.26 -33.94 -18.51
N ARG A 446 28.90 -34.40 -19.59
CA ARG A 446 29.64 -35.69 -19.60
C ARG A 446 30.87 -35.67 -18.68
N ARG A 447 31.51 -34.52 -18.51
CA ARG A 447 32.66 -34.35 -17.59
C ARG A 447 32.20 -34.45 -16.14
N ALA A 448 31.08 -33.82 -15.79
CA ALA A 448 30.45 -33.94 -14.47
C ALA A 448 30.05 -35.41 -14.20
N GLU A 449 29.46 -36.09 -15.17
CA GLU A 449 29.13 -37.50 -15.06
C GLU A 449 30.38 -38.38 -14.78
N ARG A 450 31.45 -38.24 -15.57
CA ARG A 450 32.71 -38.99 -15.37
C ARG A 450 33.38 -38.68 -14.02
N ALA A 451 33.20 -37.46 -13.51
CA ALA A 451 33.71 -37.06 -12.20
C ALA A 451 32.83 -37.57 -11.03
N GLY A 452 31.75 -38.31 -11.30
CA GLY A 452 30.92 -38.98 -10.30
C GLY A 452 29.81 -38.12 -9.71
N PHE A 453 29.48 -36.98 -10.33
CA PHE A 453 28.38 -36.14 -9.87
C PHE A 453 27.03 -36.88 -9.97
N LYS A 454 26.17 -36.67 -8.96
CA LYS A 454 24.89 -37.35 -8.75
C LYS A 454 23.68 -36.56 -9.24
N ALA A 455 23.84 -35.29 -9.58
CA ALA A 455 22.80 -34.43 -10.13
C ALA A 455 23.41 -33.30 -10.96
N ILE A 456 22.60 -32.69 -11.84
CA ILE A 456 22.94 -31.44 -12.53
C ILE A 456 21.96 -30.35 -12.09
N ALA A 457 22.48 -29.21 -11.64
CA ALA A 457 21.69 -28.02 -11.37
C ALA A 457 21.78 -27.07 -12.57
N LEU A 458 20.67 -26.85 -13.27
CA LEU A 458 20.57 -26.00 -14.45
C LEU A 458 20.10 -24.60 -14.05
N THR A 459 20.99 -23.61 -14.12
CA THR A 459 20.65 -22.22 -13.79
C THR A 459 19.89 -21.58 -14.95
N VAL A 460 18.66 -21.10 -14.71
CA VAL A 460 17.74 -20.57 -15.74
C VAL A 460 17.33 -19.11 -15.54
N ASP A 461 17.80 -18.46 -14.47
CA ASP A 461 17.44 -17.10 -14.09
C ASP A 461 18.49 -16.04 -14.48
N THR A 462 19.57 -16.46 -15.16
CA THR A 462 20.69 -15.59 -15.56
C THR A 462 20.82 -15.44 -17.09
N PRO A 463 19.77 -14.97 -17.81
CA PRO A 463 19.91 -14.70 -19.24
C PRO A 463 20.93 -13.58 -19.52
N ARG A 464 21.10 -12.67 -18.55
CA ARG A 464 22.16 -11.67 -18.46
C ARG A 464 22.61 -11.56 -17.00
N LEU A 465 23.83 -11.10 -16.77
CA LEU A 465 24.30 -10.82 -15.42
C LEU A 465 23.53 -9.63 -14.82
N GLY A 466 23.09 -9.80 -13.57
CA GLY A 466 22.44 -8.74 -12.81
C GLY A 466 23.40 -7.58 -12.53
N ARG A 467 22.86 -6.36 -12.42
CA ARG A 467 23.67 -5.16 -12.24
C ARG A 467 24.20 -5.05 -10.81
N ARG A 468 25.43 -5.52 -10.59
CA ARG A 468 26.11 -5.46 -9.29
C ARG A 468 26.87 -4.14 -9.14
N GLU A 469 26.25 -3.14 -8.50
CA GLU A 469 26.85 -1.81 -8.38
C GLU A 469 28.22 -1.79 -7.69
N ALA A 470 28.44 -2.67 -6.71
CA ALA A 470 29.73 -2.80 -6.03
C ALA A 470 30.84 -3.23 -6.99
N ASP A 471 30.58 -4.22 -7.84
CA ASP A 471 31.55 -4.73 -8.82
C ASP A 471 31.88 -3.68 -9.89
N ILE A 472 30.86 -2.91 -10.32
CA ILE A 472 31.03 -1.77 -11.24
C ILE A 472 31.88 -0.68 -10.61
N LYS A 473 31.59 -0.30 -9.35
CA LYS A 473 32.38 0.72 -8.61
C LYS A 473 33.82 0.28 -8.39
N ASN A 474 34.03 -1.01 -8.11
CA ASN A 474 35.34 -1.59 -7.84
C ASN A 474 36.09 -2.02 -9.10
N ARG A 475 35.48 -1.91 -10.29
CA ARG A 475 36.01 -2.41 -11.58
C ARG A 475 36.53 -3.84 -11.45
N PHE A 476 35.70 -4.71 -10.89
CA PHE A 476 36.12 -6.08 -10.58
C PHE A 476 36.59 -6.82 -11.84
N THR A 477 37.80 -7.39 -11.77
CA THR A 477 38.37 -8.30 -12.77
C THR A 477 38.89 -9.55 -12.07
N LEU A 478 38.83 -10.70 -12.74
CA LEU A 478 39.39 -11.93 -12.18
C LEU A 478 40.91 -11.77 -11.96
N PRO A 479 41.45 -12.04 -10.76
CA PRO A 479 42.88 -12.01 -10.52
C PRO A 479 43.64 -12.92 -11.49
N PRO A 480 44.83 -12.52 -12.00
CA PRO A 480 45.51 -13.21 -13.10
C PRO A 480 45.96 -14.65 -12.79
N PHE A 481 46.06 -15.01 -11.51
CA PHE A 481 46.40 -16.37 -11.07
C PHE A 481 45.17 -17.30 -10.97
N LEU A 482 43.96 -16.79 -11.19
CA LEU A 482 42.73 -17.57 -11.19
C LEU A 482 42.24 -17.78 -12.62
N THR A 483 41.89 -19.02 -12.94
CA THR A 483 41.34 -19.40 -14.25
C THR A 483 40.09 -20.25 -14.08
N LEU A 484 39.22 -20.24 -15.10
CA LEU A 484 38.03 -21.07 -15.13
C LEU A 484 38.38 -22.51 -15.55
N LYS A 485 38.90 -23.31 -14.61
CA LYS A 485 39.42 -24.69 -14.82
C LYS A 485 38.47 -25.66 -15.54
N ASN A 486 37.17 -25.41 -15.51
CA ASN A 486 36.19 -26.25 -16.21
C ASN A 486 36.21 -26.06 -17.73
N PHE A 487 36.74 -24.94 -18.21
CA PHE A 487 36.84 -24.60 -19.64
C PHE A 487 38.25 -24.82 -20.22
N GLU A 488 39.21 -25.17 -19.37
CA GLU A 488 40.58 -25.48 -19.77
C GLU A 488 40.59 -26.71 -20.70
N GLY A 489 41.20 -26.58 -21.88
CA GLY A 489 41.27 -27.64 -22.89
C GLY A 489 40.04 -27.80 -23.80
N LEU A 490 39.07 -26.88 -23.74
CA LEU A 490 37.93 -26.84 -24.67
C LEU A 490 38.20 -25.86 -25.82
N ASP A 491 37.81 -26.23 -27.05
CA ASP A 491 37.78 -25.30 -28.18
C ASP A 491 36.54 -24.39 -28.05
N LEU A 492 36.76 -23.17 -27.60
CA LEU A 492 35.71 -22.20 -27.29
C LEU A 492 35.35 -21.28 -28.48
N GLY A 493 36.07 -21.37 -29.60
CA GLY A 493 36.00 -20.36 -30.67
C GLY A 493 36.37 -18.95 -30.16
N LYS A 494 36.12 -17.89 -30.95
CA LYS A 494 36.22 -16.50 -30.49
C LYS A 494 35.13 -16.21 -29.45
N MET A 495 35.37 -16.58 -28.20
CA MET A 495 34.72 -15.95 -27.06
C MET A 495 35.45 -14.63 -26.82
N ASP A 496 34.79 -13.50 -27.10
CA ASP A 496 35.38 -12.17 -26.93
C ASP A 496 35.91 -12.01 -25.50
N GLU A 497 37.20 -11.69 -25.39
CA GLU A 497 37.83 -11.25 -24.16
C GLU A 497 37.12 -9.98 -23.66
N VAL A 498 36.52 -10.08 -22.48
CA VAL A 498 36.08 -8.93 -21.67
C VAL A 498 35.08 -8.00 -22.39
N SER A 499 33.94 -8.55 -22.81
CA SER A 499 32.72 -7.73 -22.99
C SER A 499 31.58 -8.35 -22.20
N ASP A 500 30.74 -7.50 -21.59
CA ASP A 500 29.59 -7.83 -20.74
C ASP A 500 28.48 -8.66 -21.43
N ASN A 501 28.76 -9.30 -22.57
CA ASN A 501 27.82 -10.08 -23.37
C ASN A 501 28.09 -11.60 -23.26
N TRP A 502 27.95 -12.15 -22.05
CA TRP A 502 27.49 -13.55 -21.91
C TRP A 502 26.01 -13.62 -22.31
N ASP A 503 25.72 -13.57 -23.60
CA ASP A 503 24.36 -13.74 -24.11
C ASP A 503 23.95 -15.22 -23.96
N CYS A 504 23.36 -15.57 -22.83
CA CYS A 504 22.46 -16.71 -22.74
C CYS A 504 21.12 -16.32 -23.41
N THR A 505 20.43 -17.31 -23.99
CA THR A 505 19.16 -17.12 -24.70
C THR A 505 18.17 -16.34 -23.82
N THR A 506 17.74 -15.17 -24.30
CA THR A 506 16.93 -14.20 -23.54
C THR A 506 15.59 -14.79 -23.11
N LEU A 507 15.43 -15.07 -21.81
CA LEU A 507 14.16 -15.40 -21.17
C LEU A 507 13.73 -14.27 -20.23
N SER A 508 12.53 -13.73 -20.44
CA SER A 508 11.92 -12.72 -19.56
C SER A 508 11.29 -13.40 -18.34
N LEU A 509 11.82 -13.12 -17.15
CA LEU A 509 11.51 -13.72 -15.83
C LEU A 509 10.19 -13.26 -15.18
N SER A 510 9.10 -13.10 -15.93
CA SER A 510 7.81 -12.65 -15.39
C SER A 510 6.76 -13.75 -15.17
N LEU A 511 7.08 -15.04 -15.38
CA LEU A 511 6.11 -16.15 -15.32
C LEU A 511 6.65 -17.39 -14.58
N LEU A 512 7.12 -17.21 -13.34
CA LEU A 512 7.83 -18.25 -12.59
C LEU A 512 7.00 -19.53 -12.30
N TRP A 513 5.67 -19.40 -12.12
CA TRP A 513 4.78 -20.56 -11.97
C TRP A 513 4.62 -21.38 -13.27
N LEU A 514 4.71 -20.69 -14.42
CA LEU A 514 4.67 -21.31 -15.74
C LEU A 514 5.97 -22.08 -15.99
N GLN A 515 7.11 -21.54 -15.54
CA GLN A 515 8.42 -22.18 -15.63
C GLN A 515 8.48 -23.48 -14.81
N THR A 516 7.92 -23.49 -13.60
CA THR A 516 7.82 -24.69 -12.76
C THR A 516 7.05 -25.82 -13.46
N ARG A 517 5.92 -25.51 -14.11
CA ARG A 517 5.10 -26.53 -14.78
C ARG A 517 5.77 -27.08 -16.05
N LEU A 518 6.34 -26.20 -16.86
CA LEU A 518 7.08 -26.56 -18.07
C LEU A 518 8.33 -27.40 -17.76
N ALA A 519 8.99 -27.13 -16.63
CA ALA A 519 10.15 -27.91 -16.18
C ALA A 519 9.79 -29.36 -15.87
N VAL A 520 8.67 -29.58 -15.19
CA VAL A 520 8.17 -30.91 -14.85
C VAL A 520 7.75 -31.64 -16.12
N GLU A 521 7.04 -30.97 -17.03
CA GLU A 521 6.65 -31.52 -18.34
C GLU A 521 7.88 -31.87 -19.22
N ALA A 522 9.00 -31.15 -19.06
CA ALA A 522 10.27 -31.39 -19.76
C ALA A 522 11.20 -32.42 -19.08
N GLY A 523 10.79 -33.01 -17.95
CA GLY A 523 11.52 -34.10 -17.28
C GLY A 523 12.49 -33.69 -16.17
N ALA A 524 12.35 -32.49 -15.60
CA ALA A 524 13.14 -32.07 -14.44
C ALA A 524 12.78 -32.91 -13.19
N ALA A 525 13.81 -33.32 -12.43
CA ALA A 525 13.66 -34.13 -11.22
C ALA A 525 13.30 -33.30 -9.97
N GLY A 526 13.49 -31.98 -10.02
CA GLY A 526 13.13 -31.06 -8.95
C GLY A 526 13.48 -29.62 -9.27
N ILE A 527 13.12 -28.71 -8.36
CA ILE A 527 13.21 -27.26 -8.56
C ILE A 527 13.83 -26.63 -7.32
N ILE A 528 14.78 -25.73 -7.53
CA ILE A 528 15.37 -24.87 -6.50
C ILE A 528 14.78 -23.48 -6.65
N VAL A 529 14.01 -23.07 -5.64
CA VAL A 529 13.43 -21.74 -5.52
C VAL A 529 14.53 -20.81 -5.02
N SER A 530 15.08 -20.01 -5.92
CA SER A 530 16.11 -19.02 -5.60
C SER A 530 15.85 -17.72 -6.35
N ASN A 531 16.28 -16.60 -5.75
CA ASN A 531 16.34 -15.28 -6.39
C ASN A 531 17.79 -14.85 -6.60
N HIS A 532 18.70 -15.82 -6.72
CA HIS A 532 20.13 -15.60 -6.89
C HIS A 532 20.80 -14.88 -5.72
N GLY A 533 20.30 -15.06 -4.49
CA GLY A 533 20.77 -14.34 -3.31
C GLY A 533 20.57 -12.82 -3.43
N ALA A 534 19.45 -12.41 -4.05
CA ALA A 534 19.13 -11.03 -4.40
C ALA A 534 20.14 -10.34 -5.35
N ARG A 535 20.90 -11.13 -6.14
CA ARG A 535 21.85 -10.59 -7.14
C ARG A 535 21.26 -10.45 -8.55
N GLN A 536 20.01 -10.87 -8.76
CA GLN A 536 19.30 -10.80 -10.04
C GLN A 536 17.98 -9.98 -9.96
N LEU A 537 16.93 -10.48 -9.28
CA LEU A 537 15.60 -9.81 -9.19
C LEU A 537 14.96 -9.93 -7.78
N ASP A 538 14.38 -8.84 -7.28
CA ASP A 538 13.87 -8.65 -5.91
C ASP A 538 12.42 -9.11 -5.66
N TYR A 539 12.04 -10.34 -6.02
CA TYR A 539 10.67 -10.84 -5.75
C TYR A 539 10.64 -12.26 -5.16
N VAL A 540 9.79 -12.44 -4.16
CA VAL A 540 9.56 -13.70 -3.43
C VAL A 540 8.55 -14.58 -4.18
N VAL A 541 8.86 -15.88 -4.22
CA VAL A 541 8.18 -16.91 -5.03
C VAL A 541 7.21 -17.73 -4.18
N LYS A 542 6.04 -18.08 -4.73
CA LYS A 542 5.18 -19.17 -4.24
C LYS A 542 5.37 -20.39 -5.15
N ALA A 543 5.92 -21.48 -4.62
CA ALA A 543 6.19 -22.70 -5.38
C ALA A 543 4.99 -23.65 -5.43
N ALA A 544 4.89 -24.43 -6.50
CA ALA A 544 3.91 -25.49 -6.67
C ALA A 544 4.26 -26.67 -5.77
N LEU A 545 3.48 -26.84 -4.70
CA LEU A 545 3.64 -27.92 -3.74
C LEU A 545 3.05 -29.23 -4.30
N GLY A 546 3.86 -30.30 -4.32
CA GLY A 546 3.38 -31.69 -4.47
C GLY A 546 3.74 -32.44 -5.76
N TRP A 547 4.40 -31.85 -6.75
CA TRP A 547 4.63 -32.51 -8.06
C TRP A 547 6.06 -33.04 -8.27
N VAL A 548 7.08 -32.38 -7.70
CA VAL A 548 8.50 -32.77 -7.73
C VAL A 548 9.19 -32.30 -6.44
N HIS A 549 10.46 -32.67 -6.22
CA HIS A 549 11.21 -32.15 -5.07
C HIS A 549 11.44 -30.63 -5.20
N VAL A 550 11.02 -29.86 -4.20
CA VAL A 550 11.22 -28.41 -4.15
C VAL A 550 12.21 -28.05 -3.06
N PHE A 551 13.24 -27.31 -3.45
CA PHE A 551 14.29 -26.78 -2.57
C PHE A 551 14.19 -25.25 -2.49
N LEU A 552 14.76 -24.66 -1.46
CA LEU A 552 14.84 -23.20 -1.30
C LEU A 552 16.25 -22.77 -0.91
N ASP A 553 16.72 -21.69 -1.54
CA ASP A 553 17.94 -20.95 -1.22
C ASP A 553 17.63 -19.45 -1.06
N GLY A 554 18.53 -18.72 -0.39
CA GLY A 554 18.45 -17.28 -0.17
C GLY A 554 18.18 -16.91 1.29
N GLY A 555 19.19 -16.36 1.97
CA GLY A 555 19.05 -15.80 3.33
C GLY A 555 18.91 -16.81 4.47
N VAL A 556 19.15 -18.10 4.21
CA VAL A 556 19.20 -19.14 5.25
C VAL A 556 20.52 -19.02 6.02
N CYS A 557 20.47 -18.53 7.26
CA CYS A 557 21.68 -18.34 8.06
C CYS A 557 21.63 -19.04 9.43
N ARG A 558 20.47 -19.62 9.80
CA ARG A 558 20.26 -20.30 11.08
C ARG A 558 19.43 -21.56 10.90
N GLY A 559 19.58 -22.52 11.83
CA GLY A 559 18.74 -23.71 11.85
C GLY A 559 17.24 -23.41 12.01
N THR A 560 16.89 -22.27 12.61
CA THR A 560 15.49 -21.80 12.67
C THR A 560 14.93 -21.38 11.32
N ASP A 561 15.77 -20.96 10.36
CA ASP A 561 15.34 -20.63 9.01
C ASP A 561 15.08 -21.90 8.19
N VAL A 562 15.88 -22.95 8.43
CA VAL A 562 15.62 -24.30 7.90
C VAL A 562 14.28 -24.85 8.41
N PHE A 563 13.98 -24.67 9.69
CA PHE A 563 12.68 -25.07 10.26
C PHE A 563 11.50 -24.34 9.61
N LYS A 564 11.62 -23.02 9.37
CA LYS A 564 10.59 -22.23 8.67
C LYS A 564 10.35 -22.74 7.24
N ALA A 565 11.41 -23.08 6.53
CA ALA A 565 11.28 -23.62 5.17
C ALA A 565 10.63 -25.01 5.16
N LEU A 566 11.04 -25.90 6.08
CA LEU A 566 10.42 -27.23 6.22
C LEU A 566 8.94 -27.14 6.62
N ALA A 567 8.56 -26.16 7.44
CA ALA A 567 7.16 -25.89 7.80
C ALA A 567 6.32 -25.39 6.61
N LEU A 568 6.96 -24.89 5.55
CA LEU A 568 6.33 -24.54 4.27
C LEU A 568 6.37 -25.71 3.27
N GLU A 569 6.68 -26.92 3.72
CA GLU A 569 6.88 -28.12 2.89
C GLU A 569 8.04 -28.00 1.87
N LEU A 570 8.97 -27.06 2.11
CA LEU A 570 10.17 -26.85 1.30
C LEU A 570 11.38 -27.49 1.97
N ARG A 571 12.27 -28.11 1.18
CA ARG A 571 13.57 -28.55 1.69
C ARG A 571 14.55 -27.37 1.65
N ALA A 572 15.07 -26.92 2.80
CA ALA A 572 16.09 -25.87 2.86
C ALA A 572 17.45 -26.43 3.28
N TYR A 573 18.52 -25.84 2.74
CA TYR A 573 19.90 -26.14 3.11
C TYR A 573 20.62 -24.89 3.61
N SER A 574 21.67 -25.09 4.40
CA SER A 574 22.58 -24.07 4.93
C SER A 574 23.90 -24.02 4.18
#